data_AF-A0A1Q2D6N4-F1
#
_entry.id   AF-A0A1Q2D6N4-F1
#
_cell.length_a   1.000
_cell.length_b   1.000
_cell.length_c   1.000
_cell.angle_alpha   90.00
_cell.angle_beta   90.00
_cell.angle_gamma   90.00
#
_symmetry.space_group_name_H-M   'P 1'
#
loop_
_entity.id
_entity.type
_entity.pdbx_description
1 polymer ?
#
loop_
_entity_poly.entity_id
_entity_poly.type
_entity_poly.pdbx_seq_one_letter_code
_entity_poly.pdbx_strand_id
1 'polypeptide(L)'
;MNSSYKRLTTFDLKIIGIILMFIDHIHQMFSWAGVPNWVDWFGRPVATLFFFISVEGFSHTRNKKKYLSRLLYGFWAMIIGTSIVEHFFSFPEVALQNNIFADLLIGALAMYAIDEFRTFKQTKQQKHLWIGLASLIGPLISSLLFLWSLSTGNFLLINFLRFVPSLVMTENTILIYIIPLMYLAKDYRVRQYLIIVAASLFYLLRAPGLAFTMNIQWMLIFALIPIMLYNGQKGRGMRSFFYIFYPAHIWILYIIASLMYTR
;
A
#
# COMPACT_ATOMS: atom_id res chain seq x y z
N MET A 1 19.07 0.97 -24.00
CA MET A 1 17.84 0.16 -24.27
C MET A 1 16.86 1.04 -25.03
N ASN A 2 16.57 0.70 -26.29
CA ASN A 2 15.72 1.47 -27.20
C ASN A 2 14.34 1.79 -26.60
N SER A 3 13.87 3.03 -26.78
CA SER A 3 12.65 3.60 -26.18
C SER A 3 11.34 3.13 -26.81
N SER A 4 11.38 2.33 -27.89
CA SER A 4 10.21 1.98 -28.73
C SER A 4 9.11 1.18 -28.02
N TYR A 5 9.42 0.46 -26.93
CA TYR A 5 8.46 -0.37 -26.20
C TYR A 5 7.88 0.30 -24.95
N LYS A 6 8.43 1.45 -24.53
CA LYS A 6 7.99 2.14 -23.31
C LYS A 6 6.89 3.13 -23.64
N ARG A 7 5.63 2.71 -23.49
CA ARG A 7 4.45 3.51 -23.85
C ARG A 7 3.63 3.98 -22.64
N LEU A 8 3.77 3.34 -21.48
CA LEU A 8 2.93 3.64 -20.32
C LEU A 8 3.49 4.79 -19.50
N THR A 9 2.61 5.69 -19.09
CA THR A 9 2.88 6.78 -18.15
C THR A 9 2.47 6.40 -16.73
N THR A 10 2.80 7.23 -15.73
CA THR A 10 2.37 7.01 -14.34
C THR A 10 0.85 7.01 -14.23
N PHE A 11 0.16 7.78 -15.07
CA PHE A 11 -1.29 7.77 -15.14
C PHE A 11 -1.83 6.40 -15.58
N ASP A 12 -1.25 5.83 -16.63
CA ASP A 12 -1.68 4.52 -17.15
C ASP A 12 -1.44 3.40 -16.13
N LEU A 13 -0.29 3.43 -15.43
CA LEU A 13 -0.02 2.50 -14.34
C LEU A 13 -1.06 2.60 -13.21
N LYS A 14 -1.52 3.81 -12.88
CA LYS A 14 -2.58 4.00 -11.88
C LYS A 14 -3.92 3.46 -12.36
N ILE A 15 -4.27 3.67 -13.63
CA ILE A 15 -5.50 3.15 -14.21
C ILE A 15 -5.50 1.61 -14.17
N ILE A 16 -4.40 0.98 -14.60
CA ILE A 16 -4.23 -0.48 -14.50
C ILE A 16 -4.37 -0.91 -13.04
N GLY A 17 -3.67 -0.23 -12.12
CA GLY A 17 -3.72 -0.53 -10.69
C GLY A 17 -5.13 -0.46 -10.09
N ILE A 18 -5.92 0.58 -10.38
CA ILE A 18 -7.28 0.70 -9.83
C ILE A 18 -8.27 -0.30 -10.45
N ILE A 19 -8.10 -0.68 -11.72
CA ILE A 19 -8.94 -1.69 -12.36
C ILE A 19 -8.69 -3.05 -11.70
N LEU A 20 -7.43 -3.43 -11.56
CA LEU A 20 -7.03 -4.67 -10.89
C LEU A 20 -7.49 -4.70 -9.43
N MET A 21 -7.32 -3.58 -8.70
CA MET A 21 -7.79 -3.42 -7.32
C MET A 21 -9.31 -3.56 -7.20
N PHE A 22 -10.06 -3.00 -8.14
CA PHE A 22 -11.52 -3.09 -8.13
C PHE A 22 -11.99 -4.54 -8.36
N ILE A 23 -11.34 -5.27 -9.26
CA ILE A 23 -11.62 -6.70 -9.51
C ILE A 23 -11.33 -7.53 -8.25
N ASP A 24 -10.20 -7.27 -7.58
CA ASP A 24 -9.83 -7.94 -6.33
C ASP A 24 -10.86 -7.72 -5.22
N HIS A 25 -11.28 -6.46 -5.02
CA HIS A 25 -12.30 -6.16 -4.02
C HIS A 25 -13.69 -6.70 -4.36
N ILE A 26 -14.00 -6.96 -5.64
CA ILE A 26 -15.21 -7.74 -5.98
C ILE A 26 -15.10 -9.16 -5.42
N HIS A 27 -13.95 -9.82 -5.55
CA HIS A 27 -13.77 -11.14 -4.91
C HIS A 27 -13.86 -11.04 -3.38
N GLN A 28 -13.17 -10.08 -2.77
CA GLN A 28 -13.21 -9.90 -1.32
C GLN A 28 -14.65 -9.72 -0.78
N MET A 29 -15.47 -8.91 -1.46
CA MET A 29 -16.83 -8.57 -0.98
C MET A 29 -17.90 -9.61 -1.35
N PHE A 30 -17.69 -10.39 -2.42
CA PHE A 30 -18.71 -11.30 -2.98
C PHE A 30 -18.26 -12.76 -3.06
N SER A 31 -17.15 -13.13 -2.40
CA SER A 31 -16.70 -14.52 -2.29
C SER A 31 -17.78 -15.46 -1.74
N TRP A 32 -18.52 -15.00 -0.72
CA TRP A 32 -19.69 -15.70 -0.15
C TRP A 32 -20.81 -15.95 -1.17
N ALA A 33 -20.94 -15.11 -2.20
CA ALA A 33 -21.92 -15.24 -3.28
C ALA A 33 -21.42 -16.11 -4.45
N GLY A 34 -20.29 -16.80 -4.30
CA GLY A 34 -19.76 -17.74 -5.29
C GLY A 34 -18.74 -17.16 -6.27
N VAL A 35 -18.20 -15.96 -6.03
CA VAL A 35 -17.13 -15.41 -6.87
C VAL A 35 -15.87 -16.31 -6.76
N PRO A 36 -15.29 -16.78 -7.88
CA PRO A 36 -14.17 -17.71 -7.84
C PRO A 36 -12.89 -17.15 -7.21
N ASN A 37 -12.14 -18.00 -6.49
CA ASN A 37 -10.89 -17.62 -5.81
C ASN A 37 -9.77 -17.14 -6.74
N TRP A 38 -9.78 -17.47 -8.03
CA TRP A 38 -8.77 -16.97 -8.96
C TRP A 38 -8.93 -15.48 -9.28
N VAL A 39 -10.10 -14.89 -9.02
CA VAL A 39 -10.35 -13.45 -9.23
C VAL A 39 -9.45 -12.61 -8.31
N ASP A 40 -9.16 -13.12 -7.11
CA ASP A 40 -8.22 -12.57 -6.13
C ASP A 40 -6.77 -12.47 -6.62
N TRP A 41 -6.41 -13.24 -7.67
CA TRP A 41 -5.06 -13.21 -8.23
C TRP A 41 -4.75 -11.86 -8.89
N PHE A 42 -5.78 -11.15 -9.34
CA PHE A 42 -5.64 -9.84 -9.97
C PHE A 42 -5.24 -8.74 -8.97
N GLY A 43 -5.51 -8.92 -7.66
CA GLY A 43 -5.08 -7.98 -6.62
C GLY A 43 -3.61 -8.06 -6.25
N ARG A 44 -2.98 -9.23 -6.40
CA ARG A 44 -1.60 -9.47 -5.93
C ARG A 44 -0.55 -8.50 -6.50
N PRO A 45 -0.62 -8.08 -7.79
CA PRO A 45 0.27 -7.07 -8.36
C PRO A 45 0.01 -5.63 -7.88
N VAL A 46 -1.20 -5.35 -7.39
CA VAL A 46 -1.72 -3.98 -7.19
C VAL A 46 -0.88 -3.21 -6.19
N ALA A 47 -0.61 -3.77 -5.01
CA ALA A 47 0.19 -3.11 -3.99
C ALA A 47 1.58 -2.75 -4.54
N THR A 48 2.24 -3.69 -5.23
CA THR A 48 3.57 -3.46 -5.84
C THR A 48 3.54 -2.35 -6.89
N LEU A 49 2.47 -2.25 -7.69
CA LEU A 49 2.28 -1.14 -8.64
C LEU A 49 2.18 0.20 -7.92
N PHE A 50 1.35 0.30 -6.87
CA PHE A 50 1.21 1.54 -6.11
C PHE A 50 2.47 1.89 -5.32
N PHE A 51 3.21 0.90 -4.84
CA PHE A 51 4.51 1.08 -4.18
C PHE A 51 5.53 1.67 -5.15
N PHE A 52 5.62 1.10 -6.35
CA PHE A 52 6.47 1.61 -7.41
C PHE A 52 6.09 3.06 -7.82
N ILE A 53 4.80 3.32 -8.04
CA ILE A 53 4.28 4.66 -8.36
C ILE A 53 4.57 5.66 -7.22
N SER A 54 4.50 5.22 -5.97
CA SER A 54 4.83 6.03 -4.79
C SER A 54 6.30 6.37 -4.74
N VAL A 55 7.20 5.44 -5.05
CA VAL A 55 8.65 5.68 -5.14
C VAL A 55 8.95 6.74 -6.20
N GLU A 56 8.37 6.62 -7.40
CA GLU A 56 8.52 7.60 -8.48
C GLU A 56 7.94 8.97 -8.07
N GLY A 57 6.69 8.98 -7.58
CA GLY A 57 5.99 10.18 -7.16
C GLY A 57 6.69 10.91 -6.03
N PHE A 58 7.18 10.18 -5.03
CA PHE A 58 7.96 10.71 -3.93
C PHE A 58 9.28 11.29 -4.46
N SER A 59 10.04 10.56 -5.29
CA SER A 59 11.33 11.00 -5.83
C SER A 59 11.25 12.38 -6.52
N HIS A 60 10.20 12.62 -7.30
CA HIS A 60 10.00 13.89 -8.01
C HIS A 60 9.25 14.97 -7.20
N THR A 61 8.82 14.67 -5.98
CA THR A 61 8.10 15.65 -5.16
C THR A 61 9.07 16.66 -4.53
N ARG A 62 8.80 17.95 -4.73
CA ARG A 62 9.55 19.06 -4.11
C ARG A 62 9.26 19.24 -2.62
N ASN A 63 8.00 19.06 -2.20
CA ASN A 63 7.58 19.20 -0.80
C ASN A 63 7.14 17.84 -0.23
N LYS A 64 8.08 17.12 0.41
CA LYS A 64 7.85 15.78 0.98
C LYS A 64 6.86 15.81 2.14
N LYS A 65 6.87 16.85 2.98
CA LYS A 65 5.92 16.98 4.10
C LYS A 65 4.47 17.05 3.63
N LYS A 66 4.20 17.81 2.56
CA LYS A 66 2.87 17.85 1.91
C LYS A 66 2.52 16.53 1.21
N TYR A 67 3.49 15.71 0.83
CA TYR A 67 3.23 14.36 0.35
C TYR A 67 2.78 13.45 1.48
N LEU A 68 3.53 13.43 2.58
CA LEU A 68 3.21 12.65 3.79
C LEU A 68 1.86 13.04 4.38
N SER A 69 1.56 14.34 4.50
CA SER A 69 0.28 14.79 5.07
C SER A 69 -0.92 14.34 4.24
N ARG A 70 -0.80 14.29 2.90
CA ARG A 70 -1.87 13.78 2.03
C ARG A 70 -2.12 12.30 2.24
N LEU A 71 -1.06 11.50 2.44
CA LEU A 71 -1.21 10.08 2.75
C LEU A 71 -1.81 9.88 4.15
N LEU A 72 -1.42 10.71 5.12
CA LEU A 72 -2.00 10.70 6.47
C LEU A 72 -3.49 11.04 6.46
N TYR A 73 -3.92 12.05 5.69
CA TYR A 73 -5.34 12.35 5.53
C TYR A 73 -6.10 11.21 4.86
N GLY A 74 -5.51 10.54 3.86
CA GLY A 74 -6.10 9.35 3.26
C GLY A 74 -6.25 8.20 4.25
N PHE A 75 -5.21 7.96 5.07
CA PHE A 75 -5.21 6.97 6.13
C PHE A 75 -6.33 7.21 7.15
N TRP A 76 -6.48 8.44 7.64
CA TRP A 76 -7.59 8.79 8.55
C TRP A 76 -8.96 8.73 7.88
N ALA A 77 -9.07 9.19 6.63
CA ALA A 77 -10.32 9.11 5.89
C ALA A 77 -10.81 7.67 5.74
N MET A 78 -9.89 6.72 5.48
CA MET A 78 -10.21 5.29 5.46
C MET A 78 -10.72 4.81 6.82
N ILE A 79 -9.99 5.07 7.90
CA ILE A 79 -10.39 4.61 9.24
C ILE A 79 -11.77 5.16 9.64
N ILE A 80 -11.97 6.46 9.47
CA ILE A 80 -13.22 7.13 9.84
C ILE A 80 -14.36 6.63 8.96
N GLY A 81 -14.17 6.62 7.64
CA GLY A 81 -15.24 6.24 6.71
C GLY A 81 -15.61 4.77 6.83
N THR A 82 -14.65 3.87 7.00
CA THR A 82 -14.92 2.46 7.30
C THR A 82 -15.67 2.31 8.62
N SER A 83 -15.26 3.02 9.68
CA SER A 83 -15.99 2.98 10.97
C SER A 83 -17.45 3.46 10.84
N ILE A 84 -17.70 4.47 10.00
CA ILE A 84 -19.06 4.97 9.72
C ILE A 84 -19.86 3.91 8.95
N VAL A 85 -19.28 3.32 7.91
CA VAL A 85 -19.96 2.31 7.09
C VAL A 85 -20.31 1.08 7.91
N GLU A 86 -19.37 0.54 8.69
CA GLU A 86 -19.60 -0.63 9.55
C GLU A 86 -20.62 -0.35 10.67
N HIS A 87 -20.75 0.91 11.12
CA HIS A 87 -21.77 1.29 12.10
C HIS A 87 -23.19 1.18 11.54
N PHE A 88 -23.40 1.51 10.26
CA PHE A 88 -24.72 1.45 9.61
C PHE A 88 -25.00 0.13 8.91
N PHE A 89 -23.96 -0.57 8.45
CA PHE A 89 -24.04 -1.80 7.67
C PHE A 89 -23.16 -2.88 8.32
N SER A 90 -23.78 -3.84 9.00
CA SER A 90 -23.06 -4.98 9.56
C SER A 90 -22.99 -6.12 8.56
N PHE A 91 -21.79 -6.63 8.30
CA PHE A 91 -21.59 -7.79 7.44
C PHE A 91 -20.59 -8.77 8.06
N PRO A 92 -21.05 -9.89 8.67
CA PRO A 92 -20.19 -10.78 9.44
C PRO A 92 -19.10 -11.48 8.61
N GLU A 93 -19.35 -11.71 7.33
CA GLU A 93 -18.44 -12.47 6.46
C GLU A 93 -17.19 -11.68 6.05
N VAL A 94 -17.24 -10.34 6.08
CA VAL A 94 -16.14 -9.49 5.62
C VAL A 94 -15.85 -8.39 6.62
N ALA A 95 -14.64 -8.39 7.17
CA ALA A 95 -14.13 -7.27 7.95
C ALA A 95 -13.41 -6.25 7.04
N LEU A 96 -13.78 -4.97 7.11
CA LEU A 96 -13.14 -3.93 6.31
C LEU A 96 -11.82 -3.48 6.95
N GLN A 97 -10.74 -4.20 6.66
CA GLN A 97 -9.40 -3.86 7.16
C GLN A 97 -8.52 -3.15 6.11
N ASN A 98 -9.00 -2.99 4.88
CA ASN A 98 -8.21 -2.48 3.76
C ASN A 98 -7.82 -1.01 3.97
N ASN A 99 -6.51 -0.72 3.97
CA ASN A 99 -6.02 0.66 4.07
C ASN A 99 -4.64 0.82 3.42
N ILE A 100 -4.60 0.77 2.08
CA ILE A 100 -3.35 0.95 1.31
C ILE A 100 -2.63 2.29 1.63
N PHE A 101 -3.33 3.31 2.14
CA PHE A 101 -2.69 4.55 2.56
C PHE A 101 -1.76 4.33 3.76
N ALA A 102 -2.02 3.35 4.62
CA ALA A 102 -1.11 2.96 5.69
C ALA A 102 0.22 2.44 5.12
N ASP A 103 0.18 1.50 4.17
CA ASP A 103 1.37 0.97 3.51
C ASP A 103 2.18 2.08 2.83
N LEU A 104 1.50 2.92 2.06
CA LEU A 104 2.12 4.03 1.34
C LEU A 104 2.70 5.09 2.27
N LEU A 105 2.03 5.38 3.39
CA LEU A 105 2.49 6.35 4.39
C LEU A 105 3.75 5.85 5.10
N ILE A 106 3.76 4.60 5.56
CA ILE A 106 4.92 4.02 6.25
C ILE A 106 6.09 3.87 5.28
N GLY A 107 5.84 3.40 4.06
CA GLY A 107 6.85 3.37 3.01
C GLY A 107 7.41 4.77 2.69
N ALA A 108 6.56 5.79 2.63
CA ALA A 108 6.99 7.17 2.40
C ALA A 108 7.75 7.76 3.59
N LEU A 109 7.41 7.41 4.83
CA LEU A 109 8.18 7.78 6.02
C LEU A 109 9.57 7.15 6.00
N ALA A 110 9.69 5.89 5.56
CA ALA A 110 10.98 5.23 5.37
C ALA A 110 11.82 5.93 4.27
N MET A 111 11.21 6.30 3.14
CA MET A 111 11.88 7.10 2.10
C MET A 111 12.31 8.48 2.62
N TYR A 112 11.46 9.12 3.43
CA TYR A 112 11.77 10.40 4.05
C TYR A 112 12.94 10.29 5.05
N ALA A 113 12.97 9.21 5.85
CA ALA A 113 14.10 8.92 6.74
C ALA A 113 15.42 8.79 5.95
N ILE A 114 15.39 8.11 4.80
CA ILE A 114 16.57 7.99 3.92
C ILE A 114 17.06 9.37 3.45
N ASP A 115 16.15 10.25 3.01
CA ASP A 115 16.51 11.61 2.58
C ASP A 115 17.10 12.44 3.73
N GLU A 116 16.53 12.34 4.93
CA GLU A 116 17.01 13.03 6.13
C GLU A 116 18.38 12.50 6.58
N PHE A 117 18.63 11.18 6.56
CA PHE A 117 19.95 10.62 6.85
C PHE A 117 21.01 11.01 5.83
N ARG A 118 20.65 11.10 4.54
CA ARG A 118 21.55 11.62 3.49
C ARG A 118 21.92 13.08 3.76
N THR A 119 20.93 13.89 4.14
CA THR A 119 21.13 15.30 4.49
C THR A 119 22.01 15.45 5.73
N PHE A 120 21.76 14.65 6.77
CA PHE A 120 22.61 14.60 7.97
C PHE A 120 24.06 14.24 7.63
N LYS A 121 24.28 13.25 6.75
CA LYS A 121 25.64 12.85 6.35
C LYS A 121 26.39 14.01 5.70
N GLN A 122 25.70 14.87 4.95
CA GLN A 122 26.27 16.03 4.24
C GLN A 122 26.44 17.25 5.15
N THR A 123 25.42 17.62 5.94
CA THR A 123 25.41 18.87 6.72
C THR A 123 25.86 18.70 8.17
N LYS A 124 25.90 17.47 8.68
CA LYS A 124 26.18 17.11 10.09
C LYS A 124 25.23 17.75 11.12
N GLN A 125 24.10 18.32 10.69
CA GLN A 125 23.12 18.90 11.60
C GLN A 125 22.27 17.82 12.27
N GLN A 126 22.33 17.75 13.61
CA GLN A 126 21.66 16.70 14.41
C GLN A 126 20.14 16.63 14.22
N LYS A 127 19.50 17.74 13.86
CA LYS A 127 18.06 17.77 13.57
C LYS A 127 17.65 16.73 12.53
N HIS A 128 18.42 16.57 11.45
CA HIS A 128 18.10 15.62 10.38
C HIS A 128 18.26 14.16 10.81
N LEU A 129 19.20 13.87 11.72
CA LEU A 129 19.34 12.55 12.32
C LEU A 129 18.08 12.18 13.13
N TRP A 130 17.65 13.07 14.02
CA TRP A 130 16.47 12.82 14.86
C TRP A 130 15.17 12.71 14.06
N ILE A 131 14.99 13.54 13.03
CA ILE A 131 13.81 13.43 12.14
C ILE A 131 13.83 12.10 11.38
N GLY A 132 15.00 11.68 10.87
CA GLY A 132 15.14 10.40 10.19
C GLY A 132 14.86 9.22 11.12
N LEU A 133 15.43 9.22 12.33
CA LEU A 133 15.17 8.20 13.35
C LEU A 133 13.69 8.16 13.75
N ALA A 134 13.07 9.32 14.02
CA ALA A 134 11.66 9.40 14.37
C ALA A 134 10.74 8.86 13.26
N SER A 135 11.07 9.14 12.00
CA SER A 135 10.28 8.67 10.84
C SER A 135 10.36 7.14 10.66
N LEU A 136 11.47 6.52 11.05
CA LEU A 136 11.66 5.06 10.95
C LEU A 136 11.15 4.32 12.19
N ILE A 137 11.50 4.83 13.38
CA ILE A 137 11.23 4.18 14.66
C ILE A 137 9.80 4.47 15.15
N GLY A 138 9.22 5.62 14.80
CA GLY A 138 7.86 6.00 15.20
C GLY A 138 6.81 4.93 14.89
N PRO A 139 6.70 4.46 13.62
CA PRO A 139 5.79 3.36 13.25
C PRO A 139 6.10 2.02 13.93
N LEU A 140 7.36 1.75 14.30
CA LEU A 140 7.75 0.55 15.05
C LEU A 140 7.25 0.63 16.49
N ILE A 141 7.49 1.75 17.16
CA ILE A 141 7.02 1.98 18.53
C ILE A 141 5.50 1.95 18.59
N SER A 142 4.79 2.61 17.66
CA SER A 142 3.33 2.58 17.63
C SER A 142 2.79 1.16 17.45
N SER A 143 3.48 0.32 16.69
CA SER A 143 3.14 -1.10 16.50
C SER A 143 3.27 -1.89 17.81
N LEU A 144 4.39 -1.72 18.52
CA LEU A 144 4.62 -2.41 19.79
C LEU A 144 3.62 -1.96 20.85
N LEU A 145 3.33 -0.66 20.93
CA LEU A 145 2.33 -0.11 21.84
C LEU A 145 0.92 -0.65 21.53
N PHE A 146 0.57 -0.79 20.24
CA PHE A 146 -0.72 -1.34 19.84
C PHE A 146 -0.85 -2.82 20.26
N LEU A 147 0.17 -3.64 20.01
CA LEU A 147 0.18 -5.05 20.43
C LEU A 147 0.14 -5.21 21.96
N TRP A 148 0.88 -4.37 22.68
CA TRP A 148 0.84 -4.36 24.14
C TRP A 148 -0.56 -3.96 24.66
N SER A 149 -1.18 -2.96 24.03
CA SER A 149 -2.55 -2.55 24.36
C SER A 149 -3.58 -3.65 24.13
N LEU A 150 -3.41 -4.47 23.08
CA LEU A 150 -4.22 -5.66 22.85
C LEU A 150 -4.03 -6.70 23.95
N SER A 151 -2.80 -6.97 24.36
CA SER A 151 -2.52 -7.97 25.42
C SER A 151 -3.07 -7.60 26.80
N THR A 152 -3.21 -6.30 27.07
CA THR A 152 -3.71 -5.78 28.36
C THR A 152 -5.21 -5.53 28.34
N GLY A 153 -5.87 -5.60 27.18
CA GLY A 153 -7.29 -5.30 27.04
C GLY A 153 -7.65 -3.82 27.22
N ASN A 154 -6.68 -2.90 27.09
CA ASN A 154 -6.92 -1.47 27.28
C ASN A 154 -7.65 -0.87 26.06
N PHE A 155 -8.98 -0.93 26.07
CA PHE A 155 -9.83 -0.48 24.96
C PHE A 155 -9.65 1.01 24.58
N LEU A 156 -9.43 1.89 25.56
CA LEU A 156 -9.20 3.31 25.28
C LEU A 156 -7.93 3.52 24.46
N LEU A 157 -6.86 2.84 24.85
CA LEU A 157 -5.57 2.93 24.15
C LEU A 157 -5.64 2.28 22.76
N ILE A 158 -6.35 1.15 22.59
CA ILE A 158 -6.61 0.53 21.28
C ILE A 158 -7.33 1.52 20.35
N ASN A 159 -8.41 2.14 20.85
CA ASN A 159 -9.22 3.08 20.07
C ASN A 159 -8.47 4.36 19.69
N PHE A 160 -7.49 4.78 20.48
CA PHE A 160 -6.60 5.87 20.14
C PHE A 160 -5.55 5.45 19.11
N LEU A 161 -4.84 4.35 19.37
CA LEU A 161 -3.72 3.90 18.55
C LEU A 161 -4.13 3.46 17.14
N ARG A 162 -5.40 3.08 16.90
CA ARG A 162 -5.90 2.83 15.53
C ARG A 162 -5.74 4.04 14.60
N PHE A 163 -5.74 5.27 15.13
CA PHE A 163 -5.52 6.51 14.37
C PHE A 163 -4.04 6.88 14.20
N VAL A 164 -3.14 6.09 14.76
CA VAL A 164 -1.69 6.28 14.68
C VAL A 164 -1.13 5.28 13.66
N PRO A 165 -0.39 5.72 12.62
CA PRO A 165 0.21 4.82 11.65
C PRO A 165 1.13 3.81 12.34
N SER A 166 0.92 2.52 12.06
CA SER A 166 1.70 1.42 12.62
C SER A 166 1.83 0.29 11.60
N LEU A 167 2.91 -0.49 11.69
CA LEU A 167 3.21 -1.60 10.79
C LEU A 167 2.18 -2.72 10.91
N VAL A 168 1.64 -2.93 12.11
CA VAL A 168 0.61 -3.96 12.36
C VAL A 168 -0.71 -3.62 11.65
N MET A 169 -0.94 -2.34 11.34
CA MET A 169 -2.12 -1.88 10.60
C MET A 169 -1.87 -1.77 9.09
N THR A 170 -0.70 -2.20 8.60
CA THR A 170 -0.45 -2.25 7.16
C THR A 170 -1.00 -3.53 6.56
N GLU A 171 -1.60 -3.42 5.38
CA GLU A 171 -2.22 -4.55 4.69
C GLU A 171 -1.16 -5.57 4.25
N ASN A 172 0.03 -5.10 3.87
CA ASN A 172 1.01 -5.94 3.20
C ASN A 172 2.23 -6.34 4.09
N THR A 173 2.21 -6.01 5.39
CA THR A 173 3.21 -6.34 6.42
C THR A 173 4.67 -6.34 5.92
N ILE A 174 5.22 -7.49 5.49
CA ILE A 174 6.62 -7.63 5.06
C ILE A 174 6.88 -6.95 3.71
N LEU A 175 5.90 -6.96 2.80
CA LEU A 175 6.10 -6.44 1.44
C LEU A 175 6.35 -4.94 1.44
N ILE A 176 5.88 -4.18 2.44
CA ILE A 176 6.09 -2.72 2.51
C ILE A 176 7.56 -2.33 2.42
N TYR A 177 8.48 -3.20 2.86
CA TYR A 177 9.92 -2.96 2.82
C TYR A 177 10.48 -2.89 1.41
N ILE A 178 9.74 -3.36 0.38
CA ILE A 178 10.15 -3.14 -1.00
C ILE A 178 10.14 -1.66 -1.37
N ILE A 179 9.32 -0.81 -0.73
CA ILE A 179 9.24 0.63 -1.00
C ILE A 179 10.60 1.31 -0.75
N PRO A 180 11.18 1.29 0.47
CA PRO A 180 12.49 1.90 0.70
C PRO A 180 13.60 1.23 -0.11
N LEU A 181 13.55 -0.09 -0.36
CA LEU A 181 14.53 -0.77 -1.22
C LEU A 181 14.48 -0.27 -2.67
N MET A 182 13.28 -0.16 -3.26
CA MET A 182 13.10 0.41 -4.60
C MET A 182 13.48 1.89 -4.65
N TYR A 183 13.31 2.63 -3.55
CA TYR A 183 13.75 4.03 -3.44
C TYR A 183 15.28 4.16 -3.41
N LEU A 184 15.98 3.29 -2.68
CA LEU A 184 17.45 3.23 -2.73
C LEU A 184 17.96 2.87 -4.13
N ALA A 185 17.19 2.06 -4.87
CA ALA A 185 17.45 1.65 -6.24
C ALA A 185 16.86 2.58 -7.32
N LYS A 186 16.33 3.76 -6.97
CA LYS A 186 15.55 4.62 -7.88
C LYS A 186 16.28 5.02 -9.17
N ASP A 187 17.61 5.14 -9.12
CA ASP A 187 18.42 5.53 -10.28
C ASP A 187 18.70 4.36 -11.23
N TYR A 188 18.44 3.11 -10.80
CA TYR A 188 18.76 1.90 -11.54
C TYR A 188 17.54 1.00 -11.69
N ARG A 189 16.84 1.17 -12.81
CA ARG A 189 15.59 0.46 -13.12
C ARG A 189 15.67 -1.07 -13.01
N VAL A 190 16.78 -1.66 -13.46
CA VAL A 190 17.01 -3.11 -13.38
C VAL A 190 17.05 -3.58 -11.93
N ARG A 191 17.62 -2.79 -11.00
CA ARG A 191 17.65 -3.16 -9.56
C ARG A 191 16.24 -3.17 -8.96
N GLN A 192 15.36 -2.26 -9.37
CA GLN A 192 13.95 -2.29 -8.96
C GLN A 192 13.26 -3.58 -9.43
N TYR A 193 13.56 -4.03 -10.65
CA TYR A 193 13.01 -5.30 -11.16
C TYR A 193 13.50 -6.49 -10.34
N LEU A 194 14.80 -6.54 -10.05
CA LEU A 194 15.39 -7.60 -9.23
C LEU A 194 14.81 -7.63 -7.82
N ILE A 195 14.51 -6.48 -7.20
CA ILE A 195 13.85 -6.42 -5.88
C ILE A 195 12.46 -7.06 -5.94
N ILE A 196 11.67 -6.76 -6.98
CA ILE A 196 10.33 -7.33 -7.16
C ILE A 196 10.41 -8.84 -7.41
N VAL A 197 11.34 -9.29 -8.26
CA VAL A 197 11.58 -10.72 -8.51
C VAL A 197 12.00 -11.44 -7.22
N ALA A 198 12.94 -10.87 -6.45
CA ALA A 198 13.39 -11.45 -5.20
C ALA A 198 12.25 -11.54 -4.16
N ALA A 199 11.42 -10.50 -4.06
CA ALA A 199 10.23 -10.53 -3.20
C ALA A 199 9.23 -11.61 -3.63
N SER A 200 8.95 -11.72 -4.93
CA SER A 200 8.08 -12.77 -5.47
C SER A 200 8.61 -14.17 -5.16
N LEU A 201 9.90 -14.42 -5.42
CA LEU A 201 10.55 -15.68 -5.12
C LEU A 201 10.52 -16.00 -3.63
N PHE A 202 10.75 -15.01 -2.77
CA PHE A 202 10.65 -15.19 -1.32
C PHE A 202 9.27 -15.73 -0.92
N TYR A 203 8.17 -15.17 -1.45
CA TYR A 203 6.84 -15.71 -1.17
C TYR A 203 6.63 -17.11 -1.77
N LEU A 204 7.03 -17.33 -3.03
CA LEU A 204 6.85 -18.62 -3.71
C LEU A 204 7.53 -19.77 -2.95
N LEU A 205 8.78 -19.55 -2.50
CA LEU A 205 9.60 -20.57 -1.86
C LEU A 205 9.11 -20.96 -0.45
N ARG A 206 8.26 -20.16 0.20
CA ARG A 206 7.70 -20.50 1.52
C ARG A 206 6.76 -21.69 1.48
N ALA A 207 6.03 -21.86 0.38
CA ALA A 207 5.07 -22.95 0.20
C ALA A 207 4.79 -23.19 -1.30
N PRO A 208 5.74 -23.79 -2.04
CA PRO A 208 5.61 -23.95 -3.49
C PRO A 208 4.45 -24.88 -3.89
N GLY A 209 4.14 -25.90 -3.08
CA GLY A 209 3.02 -26.82 -3.32
C GLY A 209 1.63 -26.16 -3.23
N LEU A 210 1.54 -24.96 -2.67
CA LEU A 210 0.28 -24.19 -2.51
C LEU A 210 0.28 -22.90 -3.34
N ALA A 211 1.17 -22.78 -4.33
CA ALA A 211 1.40 -21.54 -5.10
C ALA A 211 0.13 -20.96 -5.76
N PHE A 212 -0.85 -21.79 -6.09
CA PHE A 212 -2.08 -21.38 -6.77
C PHE A 212 -3.33 -21.45 -5.88
N THR A 213 -3.15 -21.69 -4.58
CA THR A 213 -4.27 -21.81 -3.63
C THR A 213 -4.09 -20.84 -2.47
N MET A 214 -3.22 -21.17 -1.52
CA MET A 214 -3.02 -20.38 -0.30
C MET A 214 -1.82 -19.43 -0.42
N ASN A 215 -0.81 -19.80 -1.20
CA ASN A 215 0.41 -19.03 -1.37
C ASN A 215 0.41 -18.29 -2.71
N ILE A 216 -0.55 -17.38 -2.89
CA ILE A 216 -0.72 -16.62 -4.14
C ILE A 216 0.10 -15.33 -4.18
N GLN A 217 0.76 -14.94 -3.09
CA GLN A 217 1.43 -13.64 -2.96
C GLN A 217 2.60 -13.47 -3.95
N TRP A 218 3.24 -14.55 -4.40
CA TRP A 218 4.31 -14.49 -5.41
C TRP A 218 3.85 -13.87 -6.74
N MET A 219 2.54 -13.90 -7.03
CA MET A 219 1.94 -13.29 -8.22
C MET A 219 2.13 -11.76 -8.29
N LEU A 220 2.63 -11.13 -7.22
CA LEU A 220 3.13 -9.76 -7.25
C LEU A 220 4.13 -9.49 -8.39
N ILE A 221 4.81 -10.54 -8.89
CA ILE A 221 5.72 -10.48 -10.03
C ILE A 221 5.05 -9.91 -11.30
N PHE A 222 3.74 -10.12 -11.49
CA PHE A 222 3.04 -9.61 -12.65
C PHE A 222 2.97 -8.08 -12.68
N ALA A 223 3.25 -7.39 -11.56
CA ALA A 223 3.43 -5.94 -11.54
C ALA A 223 4.59 -5.49 -12.45
N LEU A 224 5.57 -6.37 -12.71
CA LEU A 224 6.68 -6.08 -13.61
C LEU A 224 6.23 -5.79 -15.03
N ILE A 225 5.17 -6.44 -15.53
CA ILE A 225 4.71 -6.29 -16.92
C ILE A 225 4.43 -4.80 -17.23
N PRO A 226 3.51 -4.11 -16.52
CA PRO A 226 3.27 -2.69 -16.77
C PRO A 226 4.45 -1.81 -16.33
N ILE A 227 5.20 -2.17 -15.26
CA ILE A 227 6.36 -1.39 -14.81
C ILE A 227 7.50 -1.38 -15.85
N MET A 228 7.68 -2.46 -16.62
CA MET A 228 8.67 -2.56 -17.70
C MET A 228 8.29 -1.73 -18.92
N LEU A 229 6.99 -1.57 -19.18
CA LEU A 229 6.44 -0.74 -20.24
C LEU A 229 6.38 0.76 -19.87
N TYR A 230 6.72 1.12 -18.62
CA TYR A 230 6.71 2.49 -18.15
C TYR A 230 7.85 3.34 -18.74
N ASN A 231 7.50 4.55 -19.17
CA ASN A 231 8.39 5.47 -19.87
C ASN A 231 8.97 6.61 -19.02
N GLY A 232 8.64 6.69 -17.73
CA GLY A 232 9.13 7.76 -16.85
C GLY A 232 8.29 9.04 -16.86
N GLN A 233 7.27 9.13 -17.72
CA GLN A 233 6.43 10.31 -17.83
C GLN A 233 5.22 10.23 -16.89
N LYS A 234 4.82 11.38 -16.36
CA LYS A 234 3.71 11.49 -15.41
C LYS A 234 2.33 11.23 -16.02
N GLY A 235 2.12 11.59 -17.29
CA GLY A 235 0.80 11.56 -17.93
C GLY A 235 -0.19 12.58 -17.33
N ARG A 236 -1.49 12.29 -17.44
CA ARG A 236 -2.58 13.17 -16.96
C ARG A 236 -2.62 13.29 -15.42
N GLY A 237 -2.93 14.49 -14.93
CA GLY A 237 -2.86 14.86 -13.51
C GLY A 237 -4.14 14.66 -12.70
N MET A 238 -4.79 13.49 -12.72
CA MET A 238 -6.08 13.27 -12.01
C MET A 238 -5.91 12.88 -10.53
N ARG A 239 -5.19 13.70 -9.75
CA ARG A 239 -4.82 13.33 -8.36
C ARG A 239 -6.02 13.06 -7.45
N SER A 240 -6.99 13.98 -7.43
CA SER A 240 -8.14 13.88 -6.51
C SER A 240 -9.00 12.66 -6.79
N PHE A 241 -9.18 12.30 -8.06
CA PHE A 241 -9.93 11.12 -8.47
C PHE A 241 -9.38 9.85 -7.82
N PHE A 242 -8.07 9.59 -7.91
CA PHE A 242 -7.48 8.36 -7.34
C PHE A 242 -7.60 8.29 -5.81
N TYR A 243 -7.53 9.44 -5.12
CA TYR A 243 -7.64 9.48 -3.67
C TYR A 243 -9.08 9.26 -3.18
N ILE A 244 -10.09 9.64 -3.98
CA ILE A 244 -11.51 9.45 -3.64
C ILE A 244 -11.98 8.07 -4.10
N PHE A 245 -11.52 7.60 -5.26
CA PHE A 245 -11.92 6.30 -5.81
C PHE A 245 -11.62 5.17 -4.84
N TYR A 246 -10.42 5.15 -4.24
CA TYR A 246 -10.00 4.09 -3.30
C TYR A 246 -11.00 3.86 -2.14
N PRO A 247 -11.27 4.86 -1.26
CA PRO A 247 -12.27 4.68 -0.22
C PRO A 247 -13.66 4.38 -0.77
N ALA A 248 -14.08 5.12 -1.80
CA ALA A 248 -15.45 5.06 -2.28
C ALA A 248 -15.82 3.67 -2.82
N HIS A 249 -14.96 3.04 -3.63
CA HIS A 249 -15.32 1.73 -4.20
C HIS A 249 -15.36 0.63 -3.14
N ILE A 250 -14.47 0.64 -2.14
CA ILE A 250 -14.49 -0.32 -1.03
C ILE A 250 -15.80 -0.18 -0.25
N TRP A 251 -16.16 1.04 0.15
CA TRP A 251 -17.39 1.29 0.91
C TRP A 251 -18.64 0.95 0.12
N ILE A 252 -18.69 1.32 -1.17
CA ILE A 252 -19.84 1.02 -2.04
C ILE A 252 -20.01 -0.49 -2.20
N LEU A 253 -18.93 -1.22 -2.52
CA LEU A 253 -19.00 -2.68 -2.69
C LEU A 253 -19.43 -3.38 -1.39
N TYR A 254 -18.90 -2.94 -0.25
CA TYR A 254 -19.30 -3.48 1.05
C TYR A 254 -20.77 -3.21 1.37
N ILE A 255 -21.28 -1.99 1.15
CA ILE A 255 -22.68 -1.67 1.36
C ILE A 255 -23.57 -2.57 0.47
N ILE A 256 -23.23 -2.72 -0.81
CA ILE A 256 -23.98 -3.61 -1.71
C ILE A 256 -23.95 -5.05 -1.22
N ALA A 257 -22.78 -5.58 -0.85
CA ALA A 257 -22.64 -6.94 -0.33
C ALA A 257 -23.47 -7.15 0.94
N SER A 258 -23.42 -6.22 1.89
CA SER A 258 -24.18 -6.28 3.14
C SER A 258 -25.70 -6.28 2.92
N LEU A 259 -26.19 -5.47 1.97
CA LEU A 259 -27.60 -5.39 1.59
C LEU A 259 -28.08 -6.63 0.84
N MET A 260 -27.19 -7.29 0.10
CA MET A 260 -27.49 -8.56 -0.57
C MET A 260 -27.50 -9.72 0.40
N TYR A 261 -26.63 -9.72 1.42
CA TYR A 261 -26.55 -10.79 2.41
C TYR A 261 -27.71 -10.78 3.41
N THR A 262 -28.26 -9.60 3.71
CA THR A 262 -29.39 -9.42 4.63
C THR A 262 -30.75 -9.75 4.02
N ARG A 263 -30.81 -10.11 2.73
CA ARG A 263 -32.00 -10.59 2.04
C ARG A 263 -31.94 -12.10 1.85
#